data_AF-A0A7C4KV32-F1
#
_entry.id   AF-A0A7C4KV32-F1
#
_cell.length_a   1.000
_cell.length_b   1.000
_cell.length_c   1.000
_cell.angle_alpha   90.00
_cell.angle_beta   90.00
_cell.angle_gamma   90.00
#
_symmetry.space_group_name_H-M   'P 1'
#
loop_
_entity.id
_entity.type
_entity.pdbx_description
1 polymer ?
#
loop_
_entity_poly.entity_id
_entity_poly.type
_entity_poly.pdbx_seq_one_letter_code
_entity_poly.pdbx_strand_id
1 'polypeptide(L)'
;MSEIITCPSGLTGRIRAMLVREERILADRKLAKAGGQVDELLGACWEETLEAGPYDFGDKVIDWGKVLQGDRFFALLKIRSLTYGAKYAFSVPCQNDACRARIEWELDLNELPCRPLSEESRAAFTAGNRFETVLPDSGKRVWFRLLTGADERKLPQLRRGAGDRLLSAMLAFRVSEIEGVEARERRKVIEELTMRDADFLVDEFDRVDCGVDTTVEIECPECFASQEIDLPFDRTFFMPAKERTARRRDRGSSFLG
;
A
#
# COMPACT_ATOMS: atom_id res chain seq x y z
N MET A 1 -2.53 19.73 14.65
CA MET A 1 -3.84 19.55 14.00
C MET A 1 -4.10 18.07 13.94
N SER A 2 -5.24 17.65 14.46
CA SER A 2 -5.68 16.25 14.53
C SER A 2 -6.96 16.10 13.73
N GLU A 3 -7.16 14.95 13.09
CA GLU A 3 -8.36 14.61 12.31
C GLU A 3 -8.80 13.20 12.68
N ILE A 4 -10.11 12.94 12.63
CA ILE A 4 -10.65 11.58 12.75
C ILE A 4 -10.77 11.01 11.35
N ILE A 5 -10.21 9.83 11.14
CA ILE A 5 -10.33 9.10 9.88
C ILE A 5 -10.99 7.75 10.13
N THR A 6 -11.72 7.27 9.12
CA THR A 6 -12.22 5.89 9.05
C THR A 6 -11.54 5.19 7.89
N CYS A 7 -10.78 4.14 8.20
CA CYS A 7 -10.08 3.33 7.23
C CYS A 7 -11.04 2.39 6.48
N PRO A 8 -10.63 1.84 5.31
CA PRO A 8 -11.45 0.98 4.47
C PRO A 8 -12.11 -0.21 5.18
N SER A 9 -11.46 -0.77 6.21
CA SER A 9 -12.02 -1.88 6.98
C SER A 9 -13.05 -1.48 8.05
N GLY A 10 -13.20 -0.18 8.31
CA GLY A 10 -13.97 0.37 9.43
C GLY A 10 -13.15 0.66 10.69
N LEU A 11 -11.82 0.53 10.67
CA LEU A 11 -10.96 1.05 11.74
C LEU A 11 -11.03 2.57 11.77
N THR A 12 -11.49 3.13 12.88
CA THR A 12 -11.62 4.58 13.07
C THR A 12 -10.72 5.06 14.19
N GLY A 13 -10.02 6.16 13.96
CA GLY A 13 -9.22 6.79 14.99
C GLY A 13 -8.77 8.19 14.65
N ARG A 14 -8.14 8.82 15.64
CA ARG A 14 -7.60 10.16 15.54
C ARG A 14 -6.14 10.09 15.10
N ILE A 15 -5.84 10.79 14.02
CA ILE A 15 -4.48 10.97 13.53
C ILE A 15 -4.05 12.43 13.68
N ARG A 16 -2.75 12.67 13.68
CA ARG A 16 -2.14 13.99 13.60
C ARG A 16 -1.14 14.08 12.45
N ALA A 17 -0.81 15.31 12.07
CA ALA A 17 0.32 15.58 11.19
C ALA A 17 1.66 15.08 11.78
N MET A 18 2.60 14.76 10.89
CA MET A 18 3.98 14.47 11.25
C MET A 18 4.65 15.73 11.81
N LEU A 19 5.57 15.55 12.75
CA LEU A 19 6.42 16.59 13.30
C LEU A 19 7.87 16.34 12.90
N VAL A 20 8.71 17.37 13.02
CA VAL A 20 10.13 17.30 12.65
C VAL A 20 10.85 16.13 13.34
N ARG A 21 10.49 15.80 14.59
CA ARG A 21 11.09 14.66 15.31
C ARG A 21 10.85 13.31 14.63
N GLU A 22 9.79 13.15 13.84
CA GLU A 22 9.52 11.93 13.09
C GLU A 22 10.39 11.81 11.81
N GLU A 23 11.13 12.86 11.42
CA GLU A 23 12.17 12.78 10.37
C GLU A 23 13.18 11.67 10.67
N ARG A 24 13.49 11.44 11.96
CA ARG A 24 14.38 10.34 12.38
C ARG A 24 13.89 8.97 11.94
N ILE A 25 12.57 8.76 11.91
CA ILE A 25 11.94 7.49 11.49
C ILE A 25 12.17 7.32 9.99
N LEU A 26 11.92 8.38 9.21
CA LEU A 26 12.09 8.39 7.75
C LEU A 26 13.57 8.26 7.32
N ALA A 27 14.49 8.76 8.14
CA ALA A 27 15.94 8.68 7.90
C ALA A 27 16.58 7.35 8.35
N ASP A 28 15.89 6.55 9.17
CA ASP A 28 16.44 5.32 9.74
C ASP A 28 16.54 4.19 8.69
N ARG A 29 17.76 3.93 8.22
CA ARG A 29 18.06 2.87 7.25
C ARG A 29 17.81 1.46 7.78
N LYS A 30 17.91 1.23 9.10
CA LYS A 30 17.65 -0.09 9.70
C LYS A 30 16.15 -0.37 9.64
N LEU A 31 15.33 0.60 10.04
CA LEU A 31 13.87 0.51 9.90
C LEU A 31 13.48 0.32 8.42
N ALA A 32 14.10 1.06 7.50
CA ALA A 32 13.84 0.93 6.06
C ALA A 32 14.12 -0.48 5.55
N LYS A 33 15.26 -1.05 5.93
CA LYS A 33 15.68 -2.40 5.51
C LYS A 33 14.79 -3.51 6.11
N ALA A 34 14.26 -3.27 7.31
CA ALA A 34 13.38 -4.18 8.04
C ALA A 34 11.88 -4.01 7.71
N GLY A 35 11.50 -2.98 6.94
CA GLY A 35 10.11 -2.63 6.65
C GLY A 35 9.35 -1.99 7.82
N GLY A 36 10.04 -1.62 8.91
CA GLY A 36 9.41 -1.10 10.14
C GLY A 36 9.10 0.39 10.14
N GLN A 37 9.56 1.17 9.14
CA GLN A 37 9.34 2.63 9.12
C GLN A 37 7.86 2.99 9.11
N VAL A 38 7.05 2.23 8.38
CA VAL A 38 5.62 2.46 8.28
C VAL A 38 4.94 2.25 9.63
N ASP A 39 5.25 1.14 10.33
CA ASP A 39 4.69 0.84 11.66
C ASP A 39 5.00 1.96 12.66
N GLU A 40 6.27 2.38 12.72
CA GLU A 40 6.73 3.42 13.64
C GLU A 40 6.09 4.79 13.32
N LEU A 41 5.94 5.12 12.03
CA LEU A 41 5.32 6.37 11.63
C LEU A 41 3.82 6.39 11.93
N LEU A 42 3.11 5.30 11.61
CA LEU A 42 1.71 5.12 11.95
C LEU A 42 1.50 5.19 13.47
N GLY A 43 2.30 4.46 14.24
CA GLY A 43 2.25 4.49 15.70
C GLY A 43 2.56 5.87 16.30
N ALA A 44 3.49 6.62 15.71
CA ALA A 44 3.79 7.98 16.16
C ALA A 44 2.65 8.97 15.87
N CYS A 45 1.94 8.81 14.75
CA CYS A 45 0.94 9.77 14.27
C CYS A 45 -0.51 9.39 14.62
N TRP A 46 -0.76 8.17 15.10
CA TRP A 46 -2.05 7.71 15.60
C TRP A 46 -2.20 8.03 17.09
N GLU A 47 -3.12 8.93 17.43
CA GLU A 47 -3.29 9.44 18.80
C GLU A 47 -4.27 8.59 19.62
N GLU A 48 -5.35 8.12 18.99
CA GLU A 48 -6.46 7.47 19.68
C GLU A 48 -7.20 6.53 18.73
N THR A 49 -7.53 5.33 19.19
CA THR A 49 -8.45 4.42 18.48
C THR A 49 -9.86 4.63 19.01
N LEU A 50 -10.81 4.94 18.13
CA LEU A 50 -12.22 5.15 18.46
C LEU A 50 -13.03 3.88 18.21
N GLU A 51 -12.82 3.25 17.05
CA GLU A 51 -13.45 1.98 16.68
C GLU A 51 -12.37 1.07 16.08
N ALA A 52 -12.22 -0.15 16.60
CA ALA A 52 -11.20 -1.08 16.13
C ALA A 52 -11.55 -1.76 14.79
N GLY A 53 -12.71 -1.48 14.19
CA GLY A 53 -13.13 -2.10 12.93
C GLY A 53 -13.24 -3.63 13.05
N PRO A 54 -12.55 -4.42 12.22
CA PRO A 54 -12.55 -5.88 12.30
C PRO A 54 -11.44 -6.44 13.21
N TYR A 55 -10.70 -5.59 13.92
CA TYR A 55 -9.55 -6.02 14.72
C TYR A 55 -9.93 -6.21 16.18
N ASP A 56 -9.32 -7.20 16.83
CA ASP A 56 -9.34 -7.36 18.28
C ASP A 56 -7.97 -7.02 18.88
N PHE A 57 -7.89 -5.83 19.46
CA PHE A 57 -6.71 -5.36 20.20
C PHE A 57 -6.87 -5.52 21.72
N GLY A 58 -8.05 -5.91 22.21
CA GLY A 58 -8.41 -5.78 23.62
C GLY A 58 -8.18 -4.36 24.16
N ASP A 59 -7.74 -4.25 25.41
CA ASP A 59 -7.38 -2.97 26.05
C ASP A 59 -5.98 -2.45 25.68
N LYS A 60 -5.32 -3.05 24.69
CA LYS A 60 -3.94 -2.68 24.30
C LYS A 60 -3.96 -1.57 23.26
N VAL A 61 -2.83 -0.87 23.17
CA VAL A 61 -2.54 0.00 22.03
C VAL A 61 -2.63 -0.80 20.73
N ILE A 62 -3.05 -0.12 19.67
CA ILE A 62 -3.17 -0.70 18.33
C ILE A 62 -1.88 -1.41 17.91
N ASP A 63 -2.01 -2.65 17.46
CA ASP A 63 -0.91 -3.42 16.89
C ASP A 63 -0.96 -3.31 15.37
N TRP A 64 -0.19 -2.37 14.83
CA TRP A 64 -0.07 -2.13 13.39
C TRP A 64 0.40 -3.36 12.59
N GLY A 65 1.01 -4.36 13.24
CA GLY A 65 1.35 -5.63 12.62
C GLY A 65 0.13 -6.49 12.28
N LYS A 66 -1.01 -6.28 12.94
CA LYS A 66 -2.26 -7.02 12.68
C LYS A 66 -3.22 -6.30 11.75
N VAL A 67 -3.02 -4.99 11.55
CA VAL A 67 -3.85 -4.15 10.69
C VAL A 67 -3.63 -4.53 9.22
N LEU A 68 -4.70 -4.56 8.42
CA LEU A 68 -4.67 -4.82 6.98
C LEU A 68 -3.79 -3.80 6.25
N GLN A 69 -3.14 -4.24 5.18
CA GLN A 69 -2.29 -3.37 4.36
C GLN A 69 -3.06 -2.16 3.80
N GLY A 70 -4.30 -2.35 3.34
CA GLY A 70 -5.15 -1.27 2.83
C GLY A 70 -5.39 -0.14 3.85
N ASP A 71 -5.75 -0.50 5.08
CA ASP A 71 -5.94 0.46 6.18
C ASP A 71 -4.65 1.21 6.53
N ARG A 72 -3.53 0.49 6.58
CA ARG A 72 -2.22 1.08 6.88
C ARG A 72 -1.83 2.12 5.84
N PHE A 73 -1.98 1.78 4.56
CA PHE A 73 -1.69 2.69 3.47
C PHE A 73 -2.64 3.89 3.46
N PHE A 74 -3.94 3.67 3.68
CA PHE A 74 -4.93 4.74 3.81
C PHE A 74 -4.58 5.71 4.96
N ALA A 75 -4.25 5.19 6.14
CA ALA A 75 -3.87 6.01 7.28
C ALA A 75 -2.60 6.83 7.00
N LEU A 76 -1.58 6.23 6.37
CA LEU A 76 -0.37 6.96 5.93
C LEU A 76 -0.69 8.08 4.93
N LEU A 77 -1.57 7.81 3.97
CA LEU A 77 -2.02 8.79 2.98
C LEU A 77 -2.68 9.99 3.67
N LYS A 78 -3.56 9.74 4.64
CA LYS A 78 -4.23 10.82 5.40
C LYS A 78 -3.28 11.59 6.31
N ILE A 79 -2.34 10.91 6.97
CA ILE A 79 -1.26 11.57 7.73
C ILE A 79 -0.42 12.47 6.81
N ARG A 80 -0.12 12.00 5.59
CA ARG A 80 0.60 12.78 4.58
C ARG A 80 -0.19 14.01 4.15
N SER A 81 -1.48 13.85 3.84
CA SER A 81 -2.37 14.96 3.48
C SER A 81 -2.46 16.00 4.59
N LEU A 82 -2.56 15.57 5.86
CA LEU A 82 -2.54 16.47 7.02
C LEU A 82 -1.22 17.23 7.19
N THR A 83 -0.10 16.63 6.80
CA THR A 83 1.23 17.21 7.03
C THR A 83 1.58 18.29 6.00
N TYR A 84 1.34 18.03 4.72
CA TYR A 84 1.77 18.95 3.64
C TYR A 84 0.64 19.43 2.74
N GLY A 85 -0.60 19.03 3.00
CA GLY A 85 -1.75 19.28 2.13
C GLY A 85 -2.07 18.08 1.24
N ALA A 86 -3.30 18.09 0.72
CA ALA A 86 -3.86 16.98 -0.06
C ALA A 86 -3.29 16.88 -1.48
N LYS A 87 -2.77 17.97 -2.04
CA LYS A 87 -2.11 17.94 -3.35
C LYS A 87 -0.77 17.22 -3.25
N TYR A 88 -0.51 16.37 -4.24
CA TYR A 88 0.75 15.65 -4.37
C TYR A 88 1.28 15.76 -5.79
N ALA A 89 2.40 16.47 -5.92
CA ALA A 89 3.11 16.63 -7.17
C ALA A 89 4.28 15.64 -7.26
N PHE A 90 4.37 14.92 -8.37
CA PHE A 90 5.44 13.97 -8.65
C PHE A 90 5.82 14.00 -10.13
N SER A 91 6.84 13.23 -10.50
CA SER A 91 7.29 13.16 -11.88
C SER A 91 7.70 11.75 -12.28
N VAL A 92 7.29 11.33 -13.46
CA VAL A 92 7.58 10.01 -14.02
C VAL A 92 8.07 10.13 -15.47
N PRO A 93 8.85 9.17 -15.98
CA PRO A 93 9.19 9.12 -17.39
C PRO A 93 7.98 8.68 -18.22
N CYS A 94 7.85 9.22 -19.43
CA CYS A 94 6.93 8.69 -20.42
C CYS A 94 7.36 7.27 -20.80
N GLN A 95 6.41 6.33 -20.78
CA GLN A 95 6.63 4.91 -21.11
C GLN A 95 6.73 4.67 -22.62
N ASN A 96 6.37 5.66 -23.46
CA ASN A 96 6.61 5.61 -24.90
C ASN A 96 8.12 5.71 -25.19
N ASP A 97 8.68 4.63 -25.72
CA ASP A 97 10.11 4.47 -26.00
C ASP A 97 10.69 5.56 -26.93
N ALA A 98 9.88 6.10 -27.85
CA ALA A 98 10.31 7.15 -28.75
C ALA A 98 10.31 8.54 -28.10
N CYS A 99 9.56 8.73 -27.02
CA CYS A 99 9.41 10.02 -26.34
C CYS A 99 10.31 10.12 -25.10
N ARG A 100 10.09 9.25 -24.10
CA ARG A 100 10.80 9.24 -22.81
C ARG A 100 10.89 10.58 -22.07
N ALA A 101 10.04 11.54 -22.43
CA ALA A 101 9.98 12.84 -21.77
C ALA A 101 9.63 12.71 -20.29
N ARG A 102 10.02 13.70 -19.50
CA ARG A 102 9.65 13.77 -18.08
C ARG A 102 8.26 14.38 -17.97
N ILE A 103 7.32 13.63 -17.42
CA ILE A 103 5.97 14.08 -17.12
C ILE A 103 5.96 14.59 -15.68
N GLU A 104 5.58 15.85 -15.47
CA GLU A 104 5.27 16.38 -14.14
C GLU A 104 3.75 16.32 -13.97
N TRP A 105 3.29 15.76 -12.86
CA TRP A 105 1.87 15.53 -12.60
C TRP A 105 1.52 15.94 -11.17
N GLU A 106 0.31 16.40 -10.95
CA GLU A 106 -0.25 16.72 -9.64
C GLU A 106 -1.66 16.15 -9.53
N LEU A 107 -1.98 15.55 -8.38
CA LEU A 107 -3.32 15.07 -8.06
C LEU A 107 -3.71 15.36 -6.61
N ASP A 108 -4.99 15.23 -6.31
CA ASP A 108 -5.50 15.27 -4.95
C ASP A 108 -5.52 13.87 -4.32
N LEU A 109 -4.77 13.67 -3.24
CA LEU A 109 -4.73 12.40 -2.52
C LEU A 109 -6.09 12.03 -1.91
N ASN A 110 -7.00 12.99 -1.73
CA ASN A 110 -8.36 12.69 -1.22
C ASN A 110 -9.31 12.20 -2.31
N GLU A 111 -8.96 12.34 -3.59
CA GLU A 111 -9.78 11.92 -4.73
C GLU A 111 -9.41 10.52 -5.23
N LEU A 112 -8.36 9.90 -4.67
CA LEU A 112 -8.00 8.53 -5.01
C LEU A 112 -9.14 7.56 -4.66
N PRO A 113 -9.56 6.69 -5.60
CA PRO A 113 -10.60 5.72 -5.34
C PRO A 113 -10.23 4.84 -4.15
N CYS A 114 -11.23 4.51 -3.33
CA CYS A 114 -11.00 3.71 -2.14
C CYS A 114 -12.08 2.63 -2.04
N ARG A 115 -11.65 1.37 -1.99
CA ARG A 115 -12.54 0.22 -1.88
C ARG A 115 -12.69 -0.16 -0.40
N PRO A 116 -13.91 -0.09 0.16
CA PRO A 116 -14.15 -0.57 1.53
C PRO A 116 -14.03 -2.09 1.58
N LEU A 117 -13.69 -2.62 2.75
CA LEU A 117 -13.74 -4.05 3.00
C LEU A 117 -15.21 -4.50 2.98
N SER A 118 -15.55 -5.44 2.08
CA SER A 118 -16.92 -5.95 2.02
C SER A 118 -17.29 -6.71 3.31
N GLU A 119 -18.57 -6.78 3.64
CA GLU A 119 -19.03 -7.48 4.85
C GLU A 119 -18.65 -8.98 4.82
N GLU A 120 -18.69 -9.59 3.63
CA GLU A 120 -18.21 -10.97 3.42
C GLU A 120 -16.71 -11.10 3.76
N SER A 121 -15.89 -10.18 3.23
CA SER A 121 -14.44 -10.20 3.48
C SER A 121 -14.12 -9.89 4.93
N ARG A 122 -14.91 -9.02 5.57
CA ARG A 122 -14.83 -8.71 7.00
C ARG A 122 -15.14 -9.93 7.86
N ALA A 123 -16.19 -10.69 7.54
CA ALA A 123 -16.53 -11.93 8.23
C ALA A 123 -15.43 -12.98 8.05
N ALA A 124 -14.90 -13.17 6.84
CA ALA A 124 -13.80 -14.10 6.58
C ALA A 124 -12.49 -13.68 7.28
N PHE A 125 -12.21 -12.38 7.34
CA PHE A 125 -11.04 -11.84 8.04
C PHE A 125 -11.13 -12.10 9.55
N THR A 126 -12.27 -11.78 10.17
CA THR A 126 -12.50 -12.01 11.60
C THR A 126 -12.58 -13.49 11.98
N ALA A 127 -13.01 -14.35 11.05
CA ALA A 127 -13.02 -15.81 11.22
C ALA A 127 -11.65 -16.49 11.03
N GLY A 128 -10.55 -15.72 10.99
CA GLY A 128 -9.18 -16.24 10.94
C GLY A 128 -8.40 -15.88 9.69
N ASN A 129 -8.84 -14.88 8.92
CA ASN A 129 -8.16 -14.39 7.71
C ASN A 129 -7.88 -15.52 6.71
N ARG A 130 -8.92 -16.30 6.41
CA ARG A 130 -8.86 -17.49 5.55
C ARG A 130 -9.96 -17.41 4.49
N PHE A 131 -9.55 -17.11 3.28
CA PHE A 131 -10.39 -16.98 2.10
C PHE A 131 -10.24 -18.21 1.23
N GLU A 132 -11.30 -18.59 0.53
CA GLU A 132 -11.35 -19.82 -0.28
C GLU A 132 -11.74 -19.49 -1.72
N THR A 133 -11.08 -20.14 -2.68
CA THR A 133 -11.49 -20.14 -4.09
C THR A 133 -11.15 -21.47 -4.76
N VAL A 134 -11.67 -21.68 -5.97
CA VAL A 134 -11.42 -22.88 -6.78
C VAL A 134 -10.74 -22.46 -8.07
N LEU A 135 -9.57 -23.04 -8.33
CA LEU A 135 -8.80 -22.74 -9.54
C LEU A 135 -9.52 -23.26 -10.81
N PRO A 136 -9.64 -22.44 -11.87
CA PRO A 136 -10.43 -22.78 -13.04
C PRO A 136 -9.86 -23.95 -13.87
N ASP A 137 -8.54 -24.06 -14.03
CA ASP A 137 -7.94 -25.12 -14.84
C ASP A 137 -7.70 -26.39 -14.01
N SER A 138 -7.11 -26.25 -12.81
CA SER A 138 -6.78 -27.41 -11.97
C SER A 138 -7.95 -27.94 -11.14
N GLY A 139 -9.02 -27.17 -10.96
CA GLY A 139 -10.19 -27.53 -10.14
C GLY A 139 -9.89 -27.64 -8.64
N LYS A 140 -8.67 -27.32 -8.21
CA LYS A 140 -8.25 -27.45 -6.81
C LYS A 140 -8.78 -26.30 -5.98
N ARG A 141 -9.19 -26.60 -4.75
CA ARG A 141 -9.49 -25.58 -3.74
C ARG A 141 -8.18 -24.99 -3.21
N VAL A 142 -8.14 -23.67 -3.10
CA VAL A 142 -7.00 -22.90 -2.60
C VAL A 142 -7.48 -21.96 -1.53
N TRP A 143 -6.71 -21.87 -0.44
CA TRP A 143 -6.96 -20.89 0.61
C TRP A 143 -5.86 -19.88 0.70
N PHE A 144 -6.24 -18.63 0.82
CA PHE A 144 -5.34 -17.50 0.91
C PHE A 144 -5.79 -16.54 2.01
N ARG A 145 -5.01 -15.49 2.23
CA ARG A 145 -5.21 -14.52 3.29
C ARG A 145 -4.93 -13.11 2.80
N LEU A 146 -5.63 -12.14 3.38
CA LEU A 146 -5.29 -10.72 3.21
C LEU A 146 -3.97 -10.42 3.94
N LEU A 147 -3.20 -9.50 3.37
CA LEU A 147 -1.91 -9.11 3.93
C LEU A 147 -2.09 -8.11 5.07
N THR A 148 -1.33 -8.33 6.15
CA THR A 148 -1.28 -7.44 7.32
C THR A 148 0.04 -6.69 7.39
N GLY A 149 0.18 -5.74 8.33
CA GLY A 149 1.47 -5.06 8.56
C GLY A 149 2.64 -6.02 8.87
N ALA A 150 2.37 -7.13 9.55
CA ALA A 150 3.38 -8.16 9.79
C ALA A 150 3.87 -8.83 8.51
N ASP A 151 3.02 -8.90 7.48
CA ASP A 151 3.36 -9.42 6.17
C ASP A 151 4.08 -8.38 5.31
N GLU A 152 3.60 -7.15 5.34
CA GLU A 152 4.19 -6.02 4.63
C GLU A 152 5.68 -5.85 4.96
N ARG A 153 6.06 -6.03 6.23
CA ARG A 153 7.47 -6.01 6.67
C ARG A 153 8.36 -7.06 6.01
N LYS A 154 7.79 -8.19 5.58
CA LYS A 154 8.51 -9.29 4.93
C LYS A 154 8.63 -9.09 3.41
N LEU A 155 7.74 -8.29 2.80
CA LEU A 155 7.71 -8.07 1.35
C LEU A 155 9.04 -7.53 0.78
N PRO A 156 9.75 -6.57 1.40
CA PRO A 156 11.03 -6.10 0.88
C PRO A 156 12.11 -7.19 0.81
N GLN A 157 12.09 -8.14 1.75
CA GLN A 157 13.02 -9.28 1.75
C GLN A 157 12.60 -10.34 0.73
N LEU A 158 11.30 -10.62 0.64
CA LEU A 158 10.72 -11.52 -0.35
C LEU A 158 11.04 -11.06 -1.78
N ARG A 159 10.78 -9.78 -2.10
CA ARG A 159 11.07 -9.20 -3.42
C ARG A 159 12.54 -9.31 -3.80
N ARG A 160 13.45 -9.02 -2.86
CA ARG A 160 14.91 -9.15 -3.08
C ARG A 160 15.36 -10.60 -3.26
N GLY A 161 14.73 -11.54 -2.56
CA GLY A 161 15.07 -12.96 -2.65
C GLY A 161 14.45 -13.69 -3.84
N ALA A 162 13.37 -13.16 -4.42
CA ALA A 162 12.63 -13.83 -5.49
C ALA A 162 13.34 -13.76 -6.85
N GLY A 163 14.14 -12.72 -7.13
CA GLY A 163 14.75 -12.51 -8.44
C GLY A 163 13.69 -12.52 -9.56
N ASP A 164 13.92 -13.34 -10.59
CA ASP A 164 13.02 -13.47 -11.74
C ASP A 164 11.71 -14.22 -11.42
N ARG A 165 11.57 -14.79 -10.22
CA ARG A 165 10.39 -15.58 -9.78
C ARG A 165 9.45 -14.78 -8.89
N LEU A 166 9.30 -13.48 -9.17
CA LEU A 166 8.54 -12.58 -8.32
C LEU A 166 7.06 -12.99 -8.18
N LEU A 167 6.41 -13.33 -9.31
CA LEU A 167 4.99 -13.72 -9.30
C LEU A 167 4.75 -14.94 -8.41
N SER A 168 5.46 -16.05 -8.64
CA SER A 168 5.29 -17.28 -7.86
C SER A 168 5.64 -17.08 -6.38
N ALA A 169 6.65 -16.26 -6.07
CA ALA A 169 7.00 -15.92 -4.70
C ALA A 169 5.88 -15.13 -3.98
N MET A 170 5.24 -14.18 -4.67
CA MET A 170 4.11 -13.40 -4.15
C MET A 170 2.86 -14.25 -3.96
N LEU A 171 2.51 -15.09 -4.95
CA LEU A 171 1.41 -16.05 -4.83
C LEU A 171 1.63 -16.98 -3.63
N ALA A 172 2.83 -17.57 -3.50
CA ALA A 172 3.16 -18.49 -2.40
C ALA A 172 3.18 -17.83 -1.01
N PHE A 173 3.30 -16.50 -0.96
CA PHE A 173 3.27 -15.73 0.27
C PHE A 173 1.85 -15.43 0.77
N ARG A 174 0.90 -15.25 -0.18
CA ARG A 174 -0.52 -15.04 0.10
C ARG A 174 -1.29 -16.34 0.26
N VAL A 175 -0.99 -17.37 -0.55
CA VAL A 175 -1.61 -18.69 -0.44
C VAL A 175 -1.16 -19.39 0.83
N SER A 176 -2.11 -19.78 1.65
CA SER A 176 -1.93 -20.47 2.93
C SER A 176 -2.05 -21.99 2.80
N GLU A 177 -2.92 -22.48 1.92
CA GLU A 177 -3.21 -23.91 1.77
C GLU A 177 -3.68 -24.21 0.34
N ILE A 178 -3.41 -25.42 -0.15
CA ILE A 178 -3.92 -25.95 -1.41
C ILE A 178 -4.41 -27.36 -1.13
N GLU A 179 -5.60 -27.70 -1.61
CA GLU A 179 -6.24 -28.99 -1.36
C GLU A 179 -5.36 -30.17 -1.81
N GLY A 180 -5.13 -31.09 -0.88
CA GLY A 180 -4.32 -32.30 -1.12
C GLY A 180 -2.83 -32.02 -1.33
N VAL A 181 -2.32 -30.83 -0.97
CA VAL A 181 -0.91 -30.46 -1.12
C VAL A 181 -0.30 -30.19 0.25
N GLU A 182 0.76 -30.93 0.57
CA GLU A 182 1.55 -30.72 1.78
C GLU A 182 2.20 -29.33 1.81
N ALA A 183 2.30 -28.73 3.01
CA ALA A 183 2.81 -27.37 3.17
C ALA A 183 4.23 -27.17 2.57
N ARG A 184 5.08 -28.21 2.61
CA ARG A 184 6.43 -28.19 2.04
C ARG A 184 6.45 -28.17 0.50
N GLU A 185 5.38 -28.62 -0.15
CA GLU A 185 5.26 -28.75 -1.61
C GLU A 185 4.48 -27.59 -2.23
N ARG A 186 3.78 -26.79 -1.40
CA ARG A 186 2.94 -25.65 -1.83
C ARG A 186 3.66 -24.70 -2.79
N ARG A 187 4.90 -24.31 -2.49
CA ARG A 187 5.67 -23.41 -3.37
C ARG A 187 5.92 -24.03 -4.74
N LYS A 188 6.24 -25.32 -4.79
CA LYS A 188 6.47 -26.04 -6.05
C LYS A 188 5.19 -26.12 -6.87
N VAL A 189 4.07 -26.45 -6.24
CA VAL A 189 2.76 -26.48 -6.91
C VAL A 189 2.38 -25.11 -7.47
N ILE A 190 2.67 -24.03 -6.74
CA ILE A 190 2.41 -22.66 -7.21
C ILE A 190 3.27 -22.30 -8.42
N GLU A 191 4.53 -22.77 -8.49
CA GLU A 191 5.39 -22.60 -9.66
C GLU A 191 4.90 -23.41 -10.88
N GLU A 192 4.09 -24.45 -10.68
CA GLU A 192 3.53 -25.31 -11.72
C GLU A 192 2.10 -24.93 -12.14
N LEU A 193 1.52 -23.86 -11.57
CA LEU A 193 0.21 -23.36 -11.98
C LEU A 193 0.23 -22.86 -13.42
N THR A 194 -0.90 -22.99 -14.10
CA THR A 194 -1.09 -22.30 -15.38
C THR A 194 -1.12 -20.79 -15.14
N MET A 195 -0.75 -20.00 -16.14
CA MET A 195 -0.86 -18.55 -16.04
C MET A 195 -2.30 -18.10 -15.80
N ARG A 196 -3.29 -18.80 -16.36
CA ARG A 196 -4.71 -18.52 -16.11
C ARG A 196 -5.08 -18.73 -14.63
N ASP A 197 -4.65 -19.83 -14.01
CA ASP A 197 -4.88 -20.09 -12.58
C ASP A 197 -4.17 -19.02 -11.72
N ALA A 198 -2.96 -18.60 -12.12
CA ALA A 198 -2.20 -17.55 -11.44
C ALA A 198 -2.92 -16.18 -11.53
N ASP A 199 -3.36 -15.78 -12.72
CA ASP A 199 -4.08 -14.52 -12.95
C ASP A 199 -5.40 -14.52 -12.18
N PHE A 200 -6.16 -15.62 -12.24
CA PHE A 200 -7.40 -15.78 -11.46
C PHE A 200 -7.17 -15.65 -9.95
N LEU A 201 -6.07 -16.18 -9.41
CA LEU A 201 -5.73 -15.97 -8.00
C LEU A 201 -5.45 -14.51 -7.67
N VAL A 202 -4.78 -13.78 -8.56
CA VAL A 202 -4.52 -12.35 -8.38
C VAL A 202 -5.85 -11.58 -8.36
N ASP A 203 -6.74 -11.85 -9.31
CA ASP A 203 -8.07 -11.25 -9.36
C ASP A 203 -8.87 -11.53 -8.09
N GLU A 204 -8.83 -12.77 -7.59
CA GLU A 204 -9.50 -13.14 -6.34
C GLU A 204 -8.90 -12.45 -5.12
N PHE A 205 -7.58 -12.26 -5.07
CA PHE A 205 -6.94 -11.47 -4.01
C PHE A 205 -7.46 -10.04 -4.03
N ASP A 206 -7.46 -9.40 -5.19
CA ASP A 206 -7.85 -8.01 -5.34
C ASP A 206 -9.35 -7.82 -5.10
N ARG A 207 -10.20 -8.79 -5.49
CA ARG A 207 -11.65 -8.77 -5.27
C ARG A 207 -12.02 -8.66 -3.80
N VAL A 208 -11.33 -9.39 -2.91
CA VAL A 208 -11.64 -9.44 -1.47
C VAL A 208 -10.86 -8.42 -0.64
N ASP A 209 -9.81 -7.82 -1.20
CA ASP A 209 -9.00 -6.82 -0.51
C ASP A 209 -9.72 -5.46 -0.43
N CYS A 210 -9.23 -4.63 0.49
CA CYS A 210 -9.66 -3.25 0.66
C CYS A 210 -8.45 -2.33 0.57
N GLY A 211 -8.67 -1.04 0.29
CA GLY A 211 -7.57 -0.11 0.21
C GLY A 211 -7.82 1.06 -0.71
N VAL A 212 -6.76 1.80 -0.97
CA VAL A 212 -6.74 2.91 -1.92
C VAL A 212 -6.23 2.38 -3.24
N ASP A 213 -6.92 2.69 -4.32
CA ASP A 213 -6.42 2.46 -5.66
C ASP A 213 -5.32 3.48 -5.95
N THR A 214 -4.11 2.97 -6.16
CA THR A 214 -2.93 3.79 -6.45
C THR A 214 -2.61 3.85 -7.93
N THR A 215 -3.39 3.16 -8.78
CA THR A 215 -3.24 3.23 -10.23
C THR A 215 -3.83 4.55 -10.71
N VAL A 216 -3.01 5.34 -11.39
CA VAL A 216 -3.41 6.63 -11.93
C VAL A 216 -3.11 6.66 -13.42
N GLU A 217 -4.13 7.00 -14.21
CA GLU A 217 -3.95 7.29 -15.63
C GLU A 217 -3.44 8.73 -15.78
N ILE A 218 -2.33 8.89 -16.52
CA ILE A 218 -1.75 10.20 -16.83
C ILE A 218 -1.50 10.31 -18.33
N GLU A 219 -1.54 11.54 -18.85
CA GLU A 219 -1.24 11.82 -20.26
C GLU A 219 0.11 12.53 -20.38
N CYS A 220 0.95 12.08 -21.32
CA CYS A 220 2.22 12.74 -21.62
C CYS A 220 1.98 14.06 -22.40
N PRO A 221 2.45 15.22 -21.92
CA PRO A 221 2.23 16.50 -22.61
C PRO A 221 3.02 16.64 -23.92
N GLU A 222 4.02 15.78 -24.17
CA GLU A 222 4.87 15.85 -25.36
C GLU A 222 4.38 14.96 -26.51
N CYS A 223 3.87 13.77 -26.20
CA CYS A 223 3.45 12.79 -27.21
C CYS A 223 1.98 12.37 -27.11
N PHE A 224 1.23 12.89 -26.12
CA PHE A 224 -0.18 12.62 -25.87
C PHE A 224 -0.51 11.14 -25.64
N ALA A 225 0.48 10.32 -25.30
CA ALA A 225 0.24 8.95 -24.90
C ALA A 225 -0.31 8.92 -23.47
N SER A 226 -1.47 8.29 -23.29
CA SER A 226 -1.96 7.87 -21.98
C SER A 226 -1.12 6.70 -21.46
N GLN A 227 -0.87 6.69 -20.16
CA GLN A 227 -0.20 5.59 -19.48
C GLN A 227 -0.76 5.44 -18.06
N GLU A 228 -0.90 4.20 -17.62
CA GLU A 228 -1.18 3.89 -16.23
C GLU A 228 0.13 3.78 -15.46
N ILE A 229 0.15 4.41 -14.29
CA ILE A 229 1.28 4.38 -13.37
C ILE A 229 0.80 4.09 -11.96
N ASP A 230 1.64 3.42 -11.18
CA ASP A 230 1.47 3.39 -9.72
C ASP A 230 1.90 4.72 -9.13
N LEU A 231 1.07 5.26 -8.23
CA LEU A 231 1.38 6.46 -7.45
C LEU A 231 2.77 6.31 -6.79
N PRO A 232 3.73 7.20 -7.08
CA PRO A 232 5.07 7.08 -6.51
C PRO A 232 5.03 7.27 -4.99
N PHE A 233 5.25 6.17 -4.27
CA PHE A 233 5.32 6.15 -2.81
C PHE A 233 6.76 5.90 -2.35
N ASP A 234 7.58 6.94 -2.45
CA ASP A 234 8.98 6.90 -2.05
C ASP A 234 9.31 7.94 -0.97
N ARG A 235 10.59 8.18 -0.72
CA ARG A 235 11.02 9.17 0.27
C ARG A 235 10.49 10.58 -0.01
N THR A 236 10.28 10.94 -1.28
CA THR A 236 9.75 12.24 -1.70
C THR A 236 8.27 12.40 -1.37
N PHE A 237 7.52 11.29 -1.26
CA PHE A 237 6.16 11.29 -0.74
C PHE A 237 6.16 11.90 0.66
N PHE A 238 6.95 11.38 1.61
CA PHE A 238 7.00 11.92 2.97
C PHE A 238 7.88 13.15 3.16
N MET A 239 8.70 13.52 2.17
CA MET A 239 9.60 14.67 2.22
C MET A 239 9.67 15.40 0.86
N PRO A 240 8.67 16.22 0.52
CA PRO A 240 8.63 16.93 -0.76
C PRO A 240 9.71 18.01 -0.85
N ALA A 241 10.88 17.64 -1.38
CA ALA A 241 12.03 18.54 -1.56
C ALA A 241 11.81 19.58 -2.68
N LYS A 242 11.05 19.21 -3.72
CA LYS A 242 10.71 20.10 -4.86
C LYS A 242 9.87 21.30 -4.40
N GLU A 243 8.83 21.08 -3.62
CA GLU A 243 7.99 22.16 -3.06
C GLU A 243 8.76 23.09 -2.11
N ARG A 244 9.72 22.56 -1.35
CA ARG A 244 10.60 23.40 -0.51
C ARG A 244 11.47 24.33 -1.37
N THR A 245 11.91 23.85 -2.53
CA THR A 245 12.74 24.62 -3.47
C THR A 245 11.91 25.65 -4.22
N ALA A 246 10.71 25.28 -4.69
CA ALA A 246 9.75 26.20 -5.30
C ALA A 246 9.37 27.37 -4.35
N ARG A 247 8.97 27.06 -3.11
CA ARG A 247 8.68 28.08 -2.08
C ARG A 247 9.85 29.02 -1.79
N ARG A 248 11.09 28.53 -1.86
CA ARG A 248 12.30 29.37 -1.72
C ARG A 248 12.46 30.31 -2.92
N ARG A 249 12.20 29.84 -4.13
CA ARG A 249 12.28 30.63 -5.36
C ARG A 249 11.21 31.73 -5.39
N ASP A 250 9.97 31.41 -5.03
CA ASP A 250 8.86 32.36 -5.02
C ASP A 250 9.06 33.46 -3.95
N ARG A 251 9.65 33.10 -2.80
CA ARG A 251 10.07 34.06 -1.77
C ARG A 251 11.26 34.93 -2.21
N GLY A 252 12.18 34.40 -3.02
CA GLY A 252 13.30 35.18 -3.57
C GLY A 252 12.85 36.21 -4.62
N SER A 253 11.80 35.90 -5.38
CA SER A 253 11.19 36.79 -6.38
C SER A 253 10.47 37.99 -5.75
N SER A 254 9.84 37.78 -4.58
CA SER A 254 9.06 38.81 -3.87
C SER A 254 9.89 39.82 -3.06
N PHE A 255 11.21 39.62 -2.95
CA PHE A 255 12.15 40.58 -2.33
C PHE A 255 12.86 41.50 -3.35
N LEU A 256 12.59 41.34 -4.65
CA LEU A 256 13.17 42.14 -5.74
C LEU A 256 12.13 43.02 -6.46
N GLY A 257 10.96 43.21 -5.86
CA GLY A 257 9.89 44.10 -6.33
C GLY A 257 9.60 45.23 -5.36
#